data_AF-A0A2S5AA81-F1
#
_entry.id   AF-A0A2S5AA81-F1
#
_cell.length_a   1.000
_cell.length_b   1.000
_cell.length_c   1.000
_cell.angle_alpha   90.00
_cell.angle_beta   90.00
_cell.angle_gamma   90.00
#
_symmetry.space_group_name_H-M   'P 1'
#
loop_
_entity.id
_entity.type
_entity.pdbx_description
1 polymer ?
#
loop_
_entity_poly.entity_id
_entity_poly.type
_entity_poly.pdbx_seq_one_letter_code
_entity_poly.pdbx_strand_id
1 'polypeptide(L)'
;MKETKRKFFHRLTLAVIIRKKPKNNNLIKYMNSFTQKTFGLKKKYTFKEKGIEIEFTDKDGDFSFFINFDNISPRENVRIHTKRKANVLKYGLIIALLTLIRGFLTAKTDLQTTFIVISLSLLIGIGTYVYYHLTKMKYYSVGLEDGKITRILYNKPTVEGAEEFIDEIFKRRKQYYRDNYFKIDYENEKQSELDKIKWLKSENIITENEFNVVVDEINEKFIK
;
A
#
# COMPACT_ATOMS: atom_id res chain seq x y z
N MET A 1 -60.30 -4.90 31.63
CA MET A 1 -61.14 -3.72 31.95
C MET A 1 -60.21 -2.55 32.25
N LYS A 2 -60.37 -1.41 31.55
CA LYS A 2 -59.52 -0.19 31.51
C LYS A 2 -58.22 -0.37 30.70
N GLU A 3 -58.16 -0.10 29.40
CA GLU A 3 -58.55 1.09 28.64
C GLU A 3 -57.86 2.40 29.10
N THR A 4 -56.89 2.81 28.28
CA THR A 4 -56.84 4.11 27.58
C THR A 4 -56.24 5.33 28.29
N LYS A 5 -55.29 5.94 27.55
CA LYS A 5 -54.89 7.37 27.48
C LYS A 5 -53.49 7.69 27.99
N ARG A 6 -52.54 7.76 27.05
CA ARG A 6 -51.82 9.01 26.72
C ARG A 6 -50.95 8.83 25.46
N LYS A 7 -51.61 9.01 24.30
CA LYS A 7 -51.00 9.71 23.16
C LYS A 7 -50.89 11.18 23.59
N PHE A 8 -49.71 11.78 23.49
CA PHE A 8 -49.45 13.18 23.10
C PHE A 8 -48.00 13.50 23.45
N PHE A 9 -47.09 13.37 22.49
CA PHE A 9 -46.17 14.45 22.11
C PHE A 9 -45.47 14.07 20.80
N HIS A 10 -46.11 14.48 19.71
CA HIS A 10 -45.47 14.72 18.43
C HIS A 10 -44.43 15.84 18.57
N ARG A 11 -43.15 15.50 18.41
CA ARG A 11 -42.08 16.37 17.87
C ARG A 11 -41.11 15.42 17.17
N LEU A 12 -41.31 15.04 15.90
CA LEU A 12 -40.98 15.84 14.72
C LEU A 12 -39.59 16.48 14.79
N THR A 13 -38.56 15.69 15.07
CA THR A 13 -37.20 15.95 14.56
C THR A 13 -37.09 15.27 13.21
N LEU A 14 -37.48 16.03 12.18
CA LEU A 14 -37.19 15.75 10.79
C LEU A 14 -35.65 15.75 10.63
N ALA A 15 -35.01 14.58 10.78
CA ALA A 15 -33.64 14.41 10.35
C ALA A 15 -33.64 14.48 8.83
N VAL A 16 -33.43 15.67 8.30
CA VAL A 16 -33.12 15.92 6.89
C VAL A 16 -31.79 15.20 6.62
N ILE A 17 -31.88 13.93 6.22
CA ILE A 17 -30.78 13.23 5.56
C ILE A 17 -30.67 13.90 4.20
N ILE A 18 -29.84 14.94 4.14
CA ILE A 18 -29.32 15.48 2.90
C ILE A 18 -28.52 14.34 2.26
N ARG A 19 -29.17 13.58 1.38
CA ARG A 19 -28.47 12.77 0.38
C ARG A 19 -27.57 13.75 -0.38
N LYS A 20 -26.28 13.74 -0.06
CA LYS A 20 -25.25 14.37 -0.91
C LYS A 20 -25.49 13.84 -2.32
N LYS A 21 -25.86 14.74 -3.24
CA LYS A 21 -25.85 14.48 -4.69
C LYS A 21 -24.52 13.80 -5.04
N PRO A 22 -24.52 12.70 -5.81
CA PRO A 22 -23.28 12.16 -6.33
C PRO A 22 -22.56 13.28 -7.09
N LYS A 23 -21.35 13.59 -6.62
CA LYS A 23 -20.50 14.63 -7.17
C LYS A 23 -20.12 14.20 -8.58
N ASN A 24 -20.76 14.87 -9.55
CA ASN A 24 -20.40 15.00 -10.96
C ASN A 24 -19.51 13.88 -11.55
N ASN A 25 -20.14 12.99 -12.30
CA ASN A 25 -19.61 11.76 -12.89
C ASN A 25 -18.72 12.00 -14.14
N ASN A 26 -17.94 13.08 -14.15
CA ASN A 26 -16.98 13.41 -15.19
C ASN A 26 -15.63 13.65 -14.52
N LEU A 27 -14.67 12.74 -14.77
CA LEU A 27 -13.30 12.64 -14.26
C LEU A 27 -13.07 11.44 -13.32
N ILE A 28 -13.28 10.21 -13.80
CA ILE A 28 -12.24 9.19 -13.54
C ILE A 28 -11.03 9.66 -14.33
N LYS A 29 -10.31 10.65 -13.79
CA LYS A 29 -9.02 11.06 -14.31
C LYS A 29 -8.12 9.86 -14.09
N TYR A 30 -7.96 9.03 -15.11
CA TYR A 30 -7.05 7.90 -15.08
C TYR A 30 -5.71 8.39 -14.56
N MET A 31 -5.33 7.93 -13.38
CA MET A 31 -4.04 8.27 -12.80
C MET A 31 -2.99 7.52 -13.61
N ASN A 32 -2.53 8.12 -14.71
CA ASN A 32 -1.59 7.48 -15.63
C ASN A 32 -0.17 7.44 -15.06
N SER A 33 0.13 8.33 -14.12
CA SER A 33 1.37 8.30 -13.39
C SER A 33 1.19 8.71 -11.93
N PHE A 34 2.08 8.21 -11.08
CA PHE A 34 2.13 8.50 -9.67
C PHE A 34 3.58 8.73 -9.26
N THR A 35 3.87 9.78 -8.48
CA THR A 35 5.26 10.14 -8.12
C THR A 35 5.41 10.22 -6.62
N GLN A 36 6.45 9.57 -6.09
CA GLN A 36 6.84 9.60 -4.69
C GLN A 36 8.23 10.22 -4.55
N LYS A 37 8.38 11.18 -3.64
CA LYS A 37 9.68 11.81 -3.32
C LYS A 37 10.06 11.50 -1.87
N THR A 38 11.28 11.01 -1.69
CA THR A 38 11.96 10.83 -0.40
C THR A 38 13.27 11.63 -0.42
N PHE A 39 13.95 11.74 0.72
CA PHE A 39 15.23 12.42 0.82
C PHE A 39 16.25 11.82 -0.17
N GLY A 40 16.60 12.58 -1.21
CA GLY A 40 17.54 12.17 -2.27
C GLY A 40 16.94 11.32 -3.40
N LEU A 41 15.82 10.63 -3.17
CA LEU A 41 15.24 9.67 -4.11
C LEU A 41 13.88 10.12 -4.64
N LYS A 42 13.71 10.09 -5.96
CA LYS A 42 12.41 10.25 -6.63
C LYS A 42 12.04 8.92 -7.29
N LYS A 43 10.81 8.46 -7.06
CA LYS A 43 10.22 7.30 -7.73
C LYS A 43 9.02 7.75 -8.53
N LYS A 44 8.94 7.37 -9.79
CA LYS A 44 7.79 7.64 -10.66
C LYS A 44 7.27 6.32 -11.20
N TYR A 45 5.97 6.12 -11.05
CA TYR A 45 5.23 4.97 -11.53
C TYR A 45 4.42 5.43 -12.72
N THR A 46 4.52 4.74 -13.84
CA THR A 46 3.77 5.03 -15.06
C THR A 46 3.02 3.77 -15.48
N PHE A 47 1.70 3.85 -15.59
CA PHE A 47 0.93 2.72 -16.09
C PHE A 47 1.11 2.58 -17.59
N LYS A 48 1.36 1.35 -18.03
CA LYS A 48 1.34 0.91 -19.42
C LYS A 48 0.22 -0.11 -19.60
N GLU A 49 0.03 -0.58 -20.83
CA GLU A 49 -1.01 -1.56 -21.16
C GLU A 49 -0.83 -2.88 -20.41
N LYS A 50 0.39 -3.39 -20.33
CA LYS A 50 0.70 -4.71 -19.75
C LYS A 50 1.16 -4.67 -18.29
N GLY A 51 1.28 -3.48 -17.69
CA GLY A 51 1.90 -3.37 -16.38
C GLY A 51 2.28 -1.95 -15.95
N ILE A 52 3.26 -1.86 -15.07
CA ILE A 52 3.71 -0.63 -14.43
C ILE A 52 5.20 -0.46 -14.66
N GLU A 53 5.57 0.65 -15.27
CA GLU A 53 6.96 1.10 -15.38
C GLU A 53 7.31 1.91 -14.13
N ILE A 54 8.45 1.60 -13.51
CA ILE A 54 8.93 2.28 -12.31
C ILE A 54 10.29 2.89 -12.62
N GLU A 55 10.36 4.22 -12.58
CA GLU A 55 11.56 5.03 -12.75
C GLU A 55 12.07 5.50 -11.38
N PHE A 56 13.37 5.37 -11.14
CA PHE A 56 14.08 5.82 -9.94
C PHE A 56 15.11 6.85 -10.37
N THR A 57 15.09 8.00 -9.73
CA THR A 57 16.13 9.03 -9.87
C THR A 57 16.77 9.23 -8.51
N ASP A 58 18.05 8.91 -8.40
CA ASP A 58 18.91 9.19 -7.24
C ASP A 58 20.15 9.97 -7.72
N LYS A 59 21.04 10.33 -6.79
CA LYS A 59 22.30 11.02 -7.09
C LYS A 59 23.24 10.19 -7.97
N ASP A 60 23.14 8.88 -7.88
CA ASP A 60 24.02 7.93 -8.59
C ASP A 60 23.53 7.60 -10.01
N GLY A 61 22.34 8.09 -10.40
CA GLY A 61 21.79 7.90 -11.74
C GLY A 61 20.30 7.57 -11.76
N ASP A 62 19.81 7.32 -12.98
CA ASP A 62 18.44 6.93 -13.27
C ASP A 62 18.36 5.42 -13.56
N PHE A 63 17.42 4.74 -12.92
CA PHE A 63 17.14 3.31 -13.13
C PHE A 63 15.67 3.12 -13.44
N SER A 64 15.32 2.26 -14.39
CA SER A 64 13.94 1.88 -14.65
C SER A 64 13.78 0.37 -14.72
N PHE A 65 12.61 -0.12 -14.30
CA PHE A 65 12.20 -1.49 -14.55
C PHE A 65 10.69 -1.59 -14.72
N PHE A 66 10.26 -2.68 -15.35
CA PHE A 66 8.86 -2.92 -15.68
C PHE A 66 8.31 -4.10 -14.89
N ILE A 67 7.10 -3.95 -14.34
CA ILE A 67 6.36 -5.01 -13.66
C ILE A 67 5.11 -5.33 -14.48
N ASN A 68 5.03 -6.55 -15.03
CA ASN A 68 3.82 -7.05 -15.68
C ASN A 68 2.68 -7.22 -14.68
N PHE A 69 1.44 -7.00 -15.11
CA PHE A 69 0.25 -7.26 -14.29
C PHE A 69 0.14 -8.73 -13.87
N ASP A 70 0.61 -9.64 -14.73
CA ASP A 70 0.69 -11.07 -14.45
C ASP A 70 1.52 -11.37 -13.20
N ASN A 71 2.65 -10.68 -13.07
CA ASN A 71 3.57 -10.92 -11.96
C ASN A 71 3.10 -10.25 -10.66
N ILE A 72 1.98 -9.52 -10.62
CA ILE A 72 1.48 -8.87 -9.40
C ILE A 72 0.59 -9.85 -8.65
N SER A 73 0.90 -10.15 -7.39
CA SER A 73 0.07 -11.00 -6.54
C SER A 73 -1.31 -10.37 -6.26
N PRO A 74 -2.33 -11.17 -5.89
CA PRO A 74 -3.65 -10.69 -5.50
C PRO A 74 -3.66 -9.53 -4.50
N ARG A 75 -4.69 -8.68 -4.55
CA ARG A 75 -4.84 -7.51 -3.67
C ARG A 75 -4.82 -7.87 -2.18
N GLU A 76 -5.38 -9.01 -1.82
CA GLU A 76 -5.39 -9.56 -0.46
C GLU A 76 -3.99 -9.83 0.12
N ASN A 77 -2.99 -9.99 -0.73
CA ASN A 77 -1.59 -10.14 -0.30
C ASN A 77 -0.91 -8.80 -0.01
N VAL A 78 -1.57 -7.66 -0.27
CA VAL A 78 -1.03 -6.34 0.06
C VAL A 78 -1.08 -6.13 1.56
N ARG A 79 0.09 -5.93 2.17
CA ARG A 79 0.22 -5.68 3.60
C ARG A 79 0.88 -4.34 3.86
N ILE A 80 0.44 -3.66 4.92
CA ILE A 80 1.10 -2.45 5.41
C ILE A 80 2.23 -2.86 6.35
N HIS A 81 3.47 -2.51 5.99
CA HIS A 81 4.62 -2.74 6.84
C HIS A 81 5.22 -1.41 7.32
N THR A 82 5.75 -1.45 8.54
CA THR A 82 6.50 -0.33 9.11
C THR A 82 7.97 -0.72 9.24
N LYS A 83 8.86 -0.06 8.51
CA LYS A 83 10.30 -0.24 8.67
C LYS A 83 10.82 0.81 9.64
N ARG A 84 11.54 0.35 10.65
CA ARG A 84 12.25 1.19 11.61
C ARG A 84 13.74 0.89 11.53
N LYS A 85 14.58 1.93 11.58
CA LYS A 85 16.04 1.77 11.65
C LYS A 85 16.48 1.55 13.10
N ALA A 86 16.07 0.43 13.70
CA ALA A 86 16.39 0.12 15.10
C ALA A 86 17.90 0.12 15.39
N ASN A 87 18.72 -0.27 14.42
CA ASN A 87 20.18 -0.26 14.55
C ASN A 87 20.74 1.15 14.79
N VAL A 88 20.14 2.19 14.19
CA VAL A 88 20.62 3.58 14.40
C VAL A 88 20.40 4.00 15.85
N LEU A 89 19.25 3.66 16.43
CA LEU A 89 18.99 3.92 17.84
C LEU A 89 19.97 3.13 18.73
N LYS A 90 20.18 1.85 18.43
CA LYS A 90 21.11 0.99 19.19
C LYS A 90 22.53 1.58 19.19
N TYR A 91 23.09 1.89 18.03
CA TYR A 91 24.43 2.47 17.93
C TYR A 91 24.52 3.85 18.57
N GLY A 92 23.50 4.68 18.38
CA GLY A 92 23.41 6.00 19.02
C GLY A 92 23.46 5.93 20.54
N LEU A 93 22.70 5.02 21.14
CA LEU A 93 22.69 4.80 22.59
C LEU A 93 24.02 4.22 23.10
N ILE A 94 24.66 3.32 22.35
CA ILE A 94 25.99 2.79 22.71
C ILE A 94 27.03 3.93 22.72
N ILE A 95 27.04 4.79 21.70
CA ILE A 95 27.96 5.93 21.63
C ILE A 95 27.70 6.92 22.77
N ALA A 96 26.42 7.22 23.07
CA ALA A 96 26.03 8.06 24.19
C ALA A 96 26.50 7.46 25.53
N LEU A 97 26.34 6.16 25.73
CA LEU A 97 26.79 5.47 26.93
C LEU A 97 28.31 5.50 27.09
N LEU A 98 29.07 5.23 26.02
CA LEU A 98 30.54 5.28 26.04
C LEU A 98 31.06 6.69 26.34
N THR A 99 30.41 7.73 25.81
CA THR A 99 30.74 9.12 26.15
C THR A 99 30.42 9.43 27.62
N LEU A 100 29.31 8.92 28.15
CA LEU A 100 28.95 9.07 29.56
C LEU A 100 29.98 8.40 30.50
N ILE A 101 30.40 7.17 30.18
CA ILE A 101 31.43 6.44 30.93
C ILE A 101 32.74 7.23 30.93
N ARG A 102 33.15 7.75 29.76
CA ARG A 102 34.35 8.60 29.65
C ARG A 102 34.23 9.84 30.55
N GLY A 103 33.07 10.50 30.55
CA GLY A 103 32.79 11.65 31.41
C GLY A 103 32.94 11.33 32.89
N PHE A 104 32.45 10.17 33.33
CA PHE A 104 32.57 9.71 34.71
C PHE A 104 34.02 9.42 35.11
N LEU A 105 34.81 8.82 34.22
CA LEU A 105 36.24 8.57 34.47
C LEU A 105 37.04 9.88 34.59
N THR A 106 36.68 10.92 33.86
CA THR A 106 37.32 12.24 33.90
C THR A 106 36.79 13.17 35.01
N ALA A 107 35.74 12.76 35.73
CA ALA A 107 35.09 13.55 36.77
C ALA A 107 36.01 13.94 37.93
N LYS A 108 37.08 13.15 38.17
CA LYS A 108 38.04 13.40 39.24
C LYS A 108 39.07 14.49 38.91
N THR A 109 39.28 14.78 37.62
CA THR A 109 40.37 15.66 37.16
C THR A 109 39.89 17.05 36.77
N ASP A 110 38.69 17.18 36.19
CA ASP A 110 38.15 18.47 35.78
C ASP A 110 36.61 18.45 35.70
N LEU A 111 35.98 19.31 36.49
CA LEU A 111 34.52 19.48 36.51
C LEU A 111 34.00 20.07 35.19
N GLN A 112 34.71 21.04 34.59
CA GLN A 112 34.25 21.68 33.35
C GLN A 112 34.21 20.69 32.19
N THR A 113 35.29 19.94 31.99
CA THR A 113 35.33 18.87 30.99
C THR A 113 34.22 17.83 31.21
N THR A 114 33.92 17.50 32.45
CA THR A 114 32.87 16.52 32.79
C THR A 114 31.48 17.00 32.38
N PHE A 115 31.14 18.27 32.67
CA PHE A 115 29.88 18.85 32.24
C PHE A 115 29.74 18.87 30.71
N ILE A 116 30.80 19.21 29.99
CA ILE A 116 30.80 19.21 28.51
C ILE A 116 30.52 17.80 27.98
N VAL A 117 31.22 16.78 28.50
CA VAL A 117 31.07 15.40 28.04
C VAL A 117 29.67 14.84 28.33
N ILE A 118 29.11 15.11 29.52
CA ILE A 118 27.74 14.72 29.87
C ILE A 118 26.74 15.39 28.94
N SER A 119 26.90 16.70 28.70
CA SER A 119 26.00 17.47 27.82
C SER A 119 26.03 16.94 26.39
N LEU A 120 27.23 16.60 25.88
CA LEU A 120 27.40 16.01 24.56
C LEU A 120 26.75 14.62 24.47
N SER A 121 26.92 13.78 25.49
CA SER A 121 26.29 12.45 25.56
C SER A 121 24.76 12.55 25.51
N LEU A 122 24.17 13.47 26.27
CA LEU A 122 22.73 13.74 26.25
C LEU A 122 22.27 14.22 24.87
N LEU A 123 23.01 15.15 24.25
CA LEU A 123 22.69 15.65 22.91
C LEU A 123 22.70 14.52 21.88
N ILE A 124 23.70 13.63 21.92
CA ILE A 124 23.77 12.45 21.04
C ILE A 124 22.58 11.51 21.29
N GLY A 125 22.25 11.22 22.56
CA GLY A 125 21.12 10.38 22.93
C GLY A 125 19.79 10.94 22.43
N ILE A 126 19.52 12.22 22.69
CA ILE A 126 18.32 12.92 22.23
C ILE A 126 18.28 12.97 20.70
N GLY A 127 19.37 13.37 20.06
CA GLY A 127 19.46 13.49 18.61
C GLY A 127 19.19 12.17 17.90
N THR A 128 19.77 11.07 18.39
CA THR A 128 19.56 9.72 17.83
C THR A 128 18.14 9.22 18.08
N TYR A 129 17.54 9.52 19.23
CA TYR A 129 16.14 9.21 19.52
C TYR A 129 15.17 9.98 18.59
N VAL A 130 15.35 11.29 18.44
CA VAL A 130 14.56 12.13 17.54
C VAL A 130 14.71 11.63 16.09
N TYR A 131 15.94 11.35 15.64
CA TYR A 131 16.19 10.81 14.32
C TYR A 131 15.51 9.44 14.10
N TYR A 132 15.54 8.55 15.10
CA TYR A 132 14.85 7.26 15.03
C TYR A 132 13.34 7.43 14.85
N HIS A 133 12.73 8.41 15.53
CA HIS A 133 11.31 8.67 15.40
C HIS A 133 10.95 9.28 14.03
N LEU A 134 11.75 10.23 13.55
CA LEU A 134 11.54 10.90 12.26
C LEU A 134 11.77 9.98 11.05
N THR A 135 12.60 8.95 11.18
CA THR A 135 12.91 8.01 10.09
C THR A 135 11.97 6.81 10.00
N LYS A 136 10.90 6.77 10.79
CA LYS A 136 9.86 5.73 10.71
C LYS A 136 9.10 5.85 9.39
N MET A 137 9.22 4.83 8.53
CA MET A 137 8.57 4.80 7.23
C MET A 137 7.53 3.67 7.18
N LYS A 138 6.33 4.00 6.71
CA LYS A 138 5.27 3.04 6.41
C LYS A 138 5.18 2.84 4.90
N TYR A 139 4.97 1.61 4.46
CA TYR A 139 4.82 1.26 3.04
C TYR A 139 3.80 0.15 2.87
N TYR A 140 3.13 0.16 1.71
CA TYR A 140 2.44 -0.98 1.16
C TYR A 140 3.47 -1.93 0.55
N SER A 141 3.44 -3.19 0.98
CA SER A 141 4.16 -4.29 0.35
C SER A 141 3.23 -4.94 -0.66
N VAL A 142 3.51 -4.73 -1.95
CA VAL A 142 2.84 -5.44 -3.04
C VAL A 142 3.70 -6.64 -3.40
N GLY A 143 3.15 -7.84 -3.18
CA GLY A 143 3.81 -9.09 -3.56
C GLY A 143 3.89 -9.25 -5.07
N LEU A 144 4.96 -9.89 -5.52
CA LEU A 144 5.13 -10.36 -6.89
C LEU A 144 5.10 -11.89 -6.90
N GLU A 145 4.71 -12.52 -8.01
CA GLU A 145 4.65 -13.98 -8.13
C GLU A 145 6.03 -14.65 -8.00
N ASP A 146 7.10 -13.93 -8.39
CA ASP A 146 8.49 -14.37 -8.21
C ASP A 146 8.99 -14.30 -6.75
N GLY A 147 8.11 -14.04 -5.78
CA GLY A 147 8.42 -13.91 -4.36
C GLY A 147 9.09 -12.59 -3.98
N LYS A 148 9.33 -11.69 -4.95
CA LYS A 148 9.82 -10.34 -4.65
C LYS A 148 8.69 -9.45 -4.13
N ILE A 149 9.06 -8.31 -3.56
CA ILE A 149 8.12 -7.34 -2.98
C ILE A 149 8.44 -5.95 -3.49
N THR A 150 7.45 -5.32 -4.13
CA THR A 150 7.51 -3.90 -4.47
C THR A 150 6.96 -3.08 -3.32
N ARG A 151 7.71 -2.06 -2.89
CA ARG A 151 7.35 -1.19 -1.77
C ARG A 151 6.90 0.17 -2.28
N ILE A 152 5.66 0.54 -1.95
CA ILE A 152 5.04 1.83 -2.25
C ILE A 152 4.86 2.58 -0.93
N LEU A 153 5.30 3.84 -0.84
CA LEU A 153 5.20 4.59 0.42
C LEU A 153 3.74 4.86 0.78
N TYR A 154 3.40 4.64 2.05
CA TYR A 154 2.02 4.74 2.53
C TYR A 154 1.52 6.18 2.61
N ASN A 155 2.38 7.13 2.96
CA ASN A 155 2.01 8.51 3.29
C ASN A 155 2.58 9.54 2.29
N LYS A 156 2.94 9.12 1.08
CA LYS A 156 3.54 9.99 0.07
C LYS A 156 2.88 9.76 -1.30
N PRO A 157 2.40 10.82 -1.99
CA PRO A 157 2.34 12.23 -1.54
C PRO A 157 1.35 12.45 -0.38
N THR A 158 0.23 11.74 -0.38
CA THR A 158 -0.77 11.67 0.70
C THR A 158 -1.13 10.22 0.99
N VAL A 159 -1.85 9.95 2.07
CA VAL A 159 -2.32 8.58 2.38
C VAL A 159 -3.36 8.14 1.36
N GLU A 160 -4.30 9.02 1.08
CA GLU A 160 -5.40 8.82 0.14
C GLU A 160 -4.85 8.61 -1.28
N GLY A 161 -3.87 9.41 -1.71
CA GLY A 161 -3.27 9.26 -3.04
C GLY A 161 -2.47 7.96 -3.20
N ALA A 162 -1.85 7.46 -2.12
CA ALA A 162 -1.19 6.16 -2.14
C ALA A 162 -2.20 5.01 -2.20
N GLU A 163 -3.30 5.11 -1.46
CA GLU A 163 -4.39 4.14 -1.50
C GLU A 163 -5.09 4.12 -2.87
N GLU A 164 -5.44 5.29 -3.42
CA GLU A 164 -5.98 5.43 -4.78
C GLU A 164 -5.04 4.84 -5.83
N PHE A 165 -3.72 4.98 -5.66
CA PHE A 165 -2.74 4.36 -6.55
C PHE A 165 -2.78 2.84 -6.46
N ILE A 166 -2.81 2.28 -5.25
CA ILE A 166 -2.95 0.83 -5.04
C ILE A 166 -4.25 0.32 -5.69
N ASP A 167 -5.35 1.03 -5.49
CA ASP A 167 -6.66 0.70 -6.09
C ASP A 167 -6.61 0.69 -7.61
N GLU A 168 -5.97 1.70 -8.21
CA GLU A 168 -5.80 1.80 -9.65
C GLU A 168 -4.93 0.66 -10.20
N ILE A 169 -3.89 0.21 -9.47
CA ILE A 169 -3.08 -0.98 -9.85
C ILE A 169 -3.99 -2.20 -9.99
N PHE A 170 -4.78 -2.51 -8.96
CA PHE A 170 -5.59 -3.72 -8.95
C PHE A 170 -6.79 -3.63 -9.90
N LYS A 171 -7.33 -2.43 -10.11
CA LYS A 171 -8.34 -2.18 -11.13
C LYS A 171 -7.81 -2.45 -12.53
N ARG A 172 -6.61 -1.95 -12.87
CA ARG A 172 -6.00 -2.18 -14.19
C ARG A 172 -5.54 -3.63 -14.37
N ARG A 173 -4.99 -4.26 -13.33
CA ARG A 173 -4.71 -5.71 -13.32
C ARG A 173 -5.98 -6.51 -13.63
N LYS A 174 -7.09 -6.18 -12.97
CA LYS A 174 -8.38 -6.84 -13.21
C LYS A 174 -8.84 -6.67 -14.65
N GLN A 175 -8.78 -5.45 -15.18
CA GLN A 175 -9.12 -5.17 -16.57
C GLN A 175 -8.23 -5.97 -17.54
N TYR A 176 -6.92 -5.95 -17.32
CA TYR A 176 -5.94 -6.68 -18.11
C TYR A 176 -6.27 -8.18 -18.18
N TYR A 177 -6.57 -8.82 -17.05
CA TYR A 177 -6.93 -10.24 -17.08
C TYR A 177 -8.24 -10.52 -17.80
N ARG A 178 -9.22 -9.62 -17.68
CA ARG A 178 -10.49 -9.77 -18.41
C ARG A 178 -10.28 -9.66 -19.91
N ASP A 179 -9.46 -8.71 -20.35
CA ASP A 179 -9.23 -8.49 -21.78
C ASP A 179 -8.47 -9.66 -22.45
N ASN A 180 -7.58 -10.31 -21.70
CA ASN A 180 -6.70 -11.37 -22.22
C ASN A 180 -7.20 -12.79 -21.95
N TYR A 181 -7.87 -13.06 -20.83
CA TYR A 181 -8.16 -14.43 -20.38
C TYR A 181 -9.65 -14.74 -20.19
N PHE A 182 -10.53 -13.74 -20.13
CA PHE A 182 -11.96 -13.99 -19.93
C PHE A 182 -12.68 -14.49 -21.19
N LYS A 183 -12.08 -14.30 -22.37
CA LYS A 183 -12.63 -14.82 -23.63
C LYS A 183 -12.48 -16.34 -23.67
N ILE A 184 -13.58 -17.03 -23.99
CA ILE A 184 -13.60 -18.48 -24.20
C ILE A 184 -12.99 -18.77 -25.57
N ASP A 185 -12.03 -19.66 -25.60
CA ASP A 185 -11.44 -20.19 -26.83
C ASP A 185 -12.00 -21.59 -27.08
N TYR A 186 -12.84 -21.73 -28.12
CA TYR A 186 -13.50 -22.98 -28.46
C TYR A 186 -12.57 -23.97 -29.17
N GLU A 187 -11.37 -23.54 -29.58
CA GLU A 187 -10.36 -24.42 -30.18
C GLU A 187 -9.53 -25.12 -29.10
N ASN A 188 -9.53 -24.62 -27.86
CA ASN A 188 -8.83 -25.23 -26.72
C ASN A 188 -9.58 -26.43 -26.13
N GLU A 189 -8.90 -27.23 -25.32
CA GLU A 189 -9.56 -28.29 -24.56
C GLU A 189 -10.53 -27.72 -23.52
N LYS A 190 -11.74 -28.30 -23.43
CA LYS A 190 -12.78 -27.95 -22.45
C LYS A 190 -12.23 -27.78 -21.03
N GLN A 191 -11.38 -28.71 -20.60
CA GLN A 191 -10.82 -28.71 -19.25
C GLN A 191 -9.89 -27.50 -19.02
N SER A 192 -9.09 -27.14 -20.01
CA SER A 192 -8.20 -25.97 -19.96
C SER A 192 -9.00 -24.68 -19.78
N GLU A 193 -10.11 -24.53 -20.52
CA GLU A 193 -11.00 -23.37 -20.40
C GLU A 193 -11.69 -23.31 -19.03
N LEU A 194 -12.15 -24.44 -18.50
CA LEU A 194 -12.73 -24.49 -17.15
C LEU A 194 -11.71 -24.10 -16.08
N ASP A 195 -10.46 -24.56 -16.18
CA ASP A 195 -9.43 -24.25 -15.20
C ASP A 195 -8.97 -22.79 -15.28
N LYS A 196 -8.91 -22.22 -16.49
CA LYS A 196 -8.71 -20.77 -16.69
C LYS A 196 -9.79 -19.94 -15.98
N ILE A 197 -11.06 -20.32 -16.14
CA ILE A 197 -12.19 -19.60 -15.53
C ILE A 197 -12.22 -19.77 -14.00
N LYS A 198 -11.88 -20.96 -13.48
CA LYS A 198 -11.68 -21.17 -12.03
C LYS A 198 -10.55 -20.30 -11.48
N TRP A 199 -9.44 -20.20 -12.20
CA TRP A 199 -8.32 -19.35 -11.79
C TRP A 199 -8.70 -17.86 -11.76
N LEU A 200 -9.42 -17.36 -12.77
CA LEU A 200 -9.94 -15.98 -12.77
C LEU A 200 -10.86 -15.69 -11.59
N LYS A 201 -11.66 -16.69 -11.17
CA LYS A 201 -12.51 -16.59 -9.98
C LYS A 201 -11.67 -16.56 -8.70
N SER A 202 -10.69 -17.46 -8.54
CA SER A 202 -9.83 -17.47 -7.34
C SER A 202 -9.04 -16.17 -7.20
N GLU A 203 -8.70 -15.53 -8.31
CA GLU A 203 -8.04 -14.22 -8.37
C GLU A 203 -8.99 -13.02 -8.17
N ASN A 204 -10.28 -13.26 -7.88
CA ASN A 204 -11.33 -12.24 -7.74
C ASN A 204 -11.48 -11.32 -8.98
N ILE A 205 -11.13 -11.82 -10.17
CA ILE A 205 -11.23 -11.10 -11.45
C ILE A 205 -12.67 -11.13 -11.99
N ILE A 206 -13.40 -12.19 -11.70
CA ILE A 206 -14.79 -12.39 -12.08
C ILE A 206 -15.65 -12.66 -10.85
N THR A 207 -16.93 -12.34 -10.95
CA THR A 207 -17.91 -12.60 -9.90
C THR A 207 -18.38 -14.05 -9.95
N GLU A 208 -19.01 -14.52 -8.86
CA GLU A 208 -19.65 -15.85 -8.80
C GLU A 208 -20.66 -16.07 -9.94
N ASN A 209 -21.47 -15.05 -10.22
CA ASN A 209 -22.49 -15.13 -11.28
C ASN A 209 -21.85 -15.24 -12.66
N GLU A 210 -20.82 -14.43 -12.94
CA GLU A 210 -20.07 -14.49 -14.19
C GLU A 210 -19.39 -15.85 -14.37
N PHE A 211 -18.83 -16.40 -13.28
CA PHE A 211 -18.23 -17.73 -13.29
C PHE A 211 -19.24 -18.81 -13.68
N ASN A 212 -20.42 -18.84 -13.05
CA ASN A 212 -21.44 -19.86 -13.34
C ASN A 212 -21.92 -19.78 -14.79
N VAL A 213 -22.23 -18.57 -15.27
CA VAL A 213 -22.69 -18.36 -16.66
C VAL A 213 -21.66 -18.87 -17.67
N VAL A 214 -20.38 -18.56 -17.46
CA VAL A 214 -19.32 -18.98 -18.38
C VAL A 214 -19.07 -20.49 -18.31
N VAL A 215 -19.14 -21.10 -17.12
CA VAL A 215 -19.00 -22.56 -16.96
C VAL A 215 -20.14 -23.30 -17.65
N ASP A 216 -21.37 -22.81 -17.54
CA ASP A 216 -22.53 -23.38 -18.24
C ASP A 216 -22.35 -23.28 -19.77
N GLU A 217 -21.91 -22.12 -20.28
CA GLU A 217 -21.61 -21.92 -21.70
C GLU A 217 -20.53 -22.89 -22.22
N ILE A 218 -19.44 -23.09 -21.46
CA ILE A 218 -18.39 -24.06 -21.79
C ILE A 218 -18.96 -25.49 -21.78
N ASN A 219 -19.81 -25.83 -20.81
CA ASN A 219 -20.39 -27.16 -20.73
C ASN A 219 -21.31 -27.48 -21.91
N GLU A 220 -22.10 -26.52 -22.38
CA GLU A 220 -23.02 -26.71 -23.50
C GLU A 220 -22.31 -26.79 -24.86
N LYS A 221 -21.32 -25.92 -25.10
CA LYS A 221 -20.73 -25.77 -26.45
C LYS A 221 -19.66 -26.80 -26.80
N PHE A 222 -19.03 -27.42 -25.80
CA PHE A 222 -18.00 -28.45 -25.98
C PHE A 222 -18.56 -29.89 -26.07
N ILE A 223 -19.87 -30.07 -26.23
CA ILE A 223 -20.54 -31.38 -26.37
C ILE A 223 -20.58 -31.87 -27.85
N LYS A 224 -19.96 -31.16 -28.79
CA LYS A 224 -19.82 -31.61 -30.19
C LYS A 224 -18.55 -32.43 -30.41
#